data_AF-A0A6A4GH40-F1
#
_entry.id   AF-A0A6A4GH40-F1
#
_cell.length_a   1.000
_cell.length_b   1.000
_cell.length_c   1.000
_cell.angle_alpha   90.00
_cell.angle_beta   90.00
_cell.angle_gamma   90.00
#
_symmetry.space_group_name_H-M   'P 1'
#
loop_
_entity.id
_entity.type
_entity.pdbx_description
1 polymer ?
#
loop_
_entity_poly.entity_id
_entity_poly.type
_entity_poly.pdbx_seq_one_letter_code
_entity_poly.pdbx_strand_id
1 'polypeptide(L)'
;MMFFAFGVFVPASAILTRYLRRFPLSGPKLWFFPVHLLLNVFALAFFLVGFTIAIFISGDEQFQSAHKRIGLVLAILFLLQAMGGLTMALIHNRYPTQRRDHPFIDRPHWLLGWTILLLGFVNIPLGLYIPGGTTHGFQSSKTVHVLAFVWLGLLCIGIAVTEGMYRWSSRHGNDNWRNPAGAAALQEEKSTNANSVGNGRSRTSGHVVE
;
A
#
# COMPACT_ATOMS: atom_id res chain seq x y z
N MET A 1 -11.94 -14.84 -11.37
CA MET A 1 -11.12 -15.00 -10.16
C MET A 1 -9.85 -14.15 -10.20
N MET A 2 -8.99 -14.30 -11.21
CA MET A 2 -7.73 -13.54 -11.31
C MET A 2 -7.88 -12.01 -11.33
N PHE A 3 -8.90 -11.49 -12.02
CA PHE A 3 -9.20 -10.06 -12.04
C PHE A 3 -9.54 -9.53 -10.64
N PHE A 4 -10.29 -10.26 -9.82
CA PHE A 4 -10.60 -9.81 -8.46
C PHE A 4 -9.37 -9.82 -7.56
N ALA A 5 -8.53 -10.85 -7.65
CA ALA A 5 -7.30 -10.92 -6.87
C ALA A 5 -6.36 -9.75 -7.21
N PHE A 6 -5.93 -9.63 -8.48
CA PHE A 6 -4.90 -8.67 -8.88
C PHE A 6 -5.44 -7.30 -9.33
N GLY A 7 -6.68 -7.24 -9.80
CA GLY A 7 -7.32 -6.00 -10.22
C GLY A 7 -8.10 -5.31 -9.10
N VAL A 8 -8.47 -5.99 -8.01
CA VAL A 8 -9.26 -5.36 -6.93
C VAL A 8 -8.54 -5.47 -5.59
N PHE A 9 -8.35 -6.68 -5.07
CA PHE A 9 -7.92 -6.88 -3.69
C PHE A 9 -6.45 -6.48 -3.45
N VAL A 10 -5.51 -6.88 -4.32
CA VAL A 10 -4.09 -6.49 -4.22
C VAL A 10 -3.89 -4.97 -4.30
N PRO A 11 -4.42 -4.25 -5.32
CA PRO A 11 -4.26 -2.81 -5.38
C PRO A 11 -5.01 -2.08 -4.26
N ALA A 12 -6.19 -2.56 -3.86
CA ALA A 12 -6.91 -2.00 -2.72
C ALA A 12 -6.10 -2.14 -1.42
N SER A 13 -5.48 -3.31 -1.17
CA SER A 13 -4.67 -3.53 0.03
C SER A 13 -3.44 -2.60 0.08
N ALA A 14 -2.84 -2.30 -1.07
CA ALA A 14 -1.69 -1.40 -1.21
C ALA A 14 -2.08 0.09 -1.04
N ILE A 15 -3.22 0.52 -1.58
CA ILE A 15 -3.71 1.90 -1.45
C ILE A 15 -4.20 2.15 -0.01
N LEU A 16 -4.99 1.23 0.52
CA LEU A 16 -5.65 1.38 1.81
C LEU A 16 -4.64 1.46 2.96
N THR A 17 -3.56 0.66 2.91
CA THR A 17 -2.47 0.77 3.89
C THR A 17 -1.74 2.10 3.86
N ARG A 18 -1.61 2.72 2.68
CA ARG A 18 -1.00 4.05 2.56
C ARG A 18 -1.92 5.16 3.04
N TYR A 19 -3.22 5.09 2.74
CA TYR A 19 -4.18 6.15 3.05
C TYR A 19 -4.63 6.10 4.51
N LEU A 20 -4.90 4.92 5.07
CA LEU A 20 -5.30 4.77 6.47
C LEU A 20 -4.18 5.12 7.46
N ARG A 21 -2.91 5.01 7.07
CA ARG A 21 -1.78 5.53 7.88
C ARG A 21 -1.79 7.06 8.04
N ARG A 22 -2.59 7.80 7.26
CA ARG A 22 -2.62 9.28 7.28
C ARG A 22 -3.76 9.88 8.11
N PHE A 23 -4.77 9.11 8.50
CA PHE A 23 -5.88 9.66 9.28
C PHE A 23 -5.63 9.61 10.79
N PRO A 24 -5.69 10.75 11.50
CA PRO A 24 -5.46 10.83 12.94
C PRO A 24 -6.54 10.13 13.79
N LEU A 25 -7.70 9.81 13.21
CA LEU A 25 -8.75 9.00 13.84
C LEU A 25 -8.41 7.51 13.97
N SER A 26 -7.34 7.05 13.31
CA SER A 26 -6.90 5.65 13.35
C SER A 26 -5.84 5.48 14.45
N GLY A 27 -6.23 5.00 15.62
CA GLY A 27 -5.30 4.71 16.71
C GLY A 27 -4.11 3.81 16.28
N PRO A 28 -2.94 3.92 16.93
CA PRO A 28 -1.62 3.76 16.28
C PRO A 28 -1.22 2.37 15.76
N LYS A 29 -2.02 1.31 15.89
CA LYS A 29 -1.55 -0.07 15.59
C LYS A 29 -2.63 -1.07 15.17
N LEU A 30 -3.91 -0.82 15.47
CA LEU A 30 -4.90 -1.90 15.46
C LEU A 30 -5.68 -2.10 14.16
N TRP A 31 -5.78 -1.11 13.27
CA TRP A 31 -6.72 -1.20 12.13
C TRP A 31 -6.06 -1.41 10.77
N PHE A 32 -4.89 -0.81 10.50
CA PHE A 32 -4.27 -0.90 9.18
C PHE A 32 -3.67 -2.28 8.88
N PHE A 33 -3.13 -2.95 9.90
CA PHE A 33 -2.49 -4.25 9.76
C PHE A 33 -3.48 -5.39 9.50
N PRO A 34 -4.57 -5.56 10.28
CA PRO A 34 -5.53 -6.63 10.02
C PRO A 34 -6.30 -6.43 8.72
N VAL A 35 -6.63 -5.20 8.32
CA VAL A 35 -7.33 -4.95 7.05
C VAL A 35 -6.44 -5.26 5.85
N HIS A 36 -5.15 -4.89 5.90
CA HIS A 36 -4.19 -5.28 4.86
C HIS A 36 -4.04 -6.79 4.76
N LEU A 37 -3.88 -7.46 5.91
CA LEU A 37 -3.77 -8.91 5.96
C LEU A 37 -5.04 -9.57 5.40
N LEU A 38 -6.21 -9.12 5.82
CA LEU A 38 -7.51 -9.65 5.39
C LEU A 38 -7.70 -9.52 3.87
N LEU A 39 -7.42 -8.35 3.30
CA LEU A 39 -7.50 -8.14 1.85
C LEU A 39 -6.51 -9.02 1.08
N ASN A 40 -5.30 -9.22 1.59
CA ASN A 40 -4.33 -10.13 0.97
C ASN A 40 -4.71 -11.60 1.12
N VAL A 41 -5.36 -12.00 2.22
CA VAL A 41 -5.90 -13.36 2.40
C VAL A 41 -7.03 -13.61 1.40
N PHE A 42 -7.94 -12.66 1.21
CA PHE A 42 -8.95 -12.76 0.15
C PHE A 42 -8.33 -12.80 -1.24
N ALA A 43 -7.34 -11.95 -1.52
CA ALA A 43 -6.60 -11.99 -2.77
C ALA A 43 -5.95 -13.36 -3.00
N LEU A 44 -5.32 -13.95 -1.98
CA LEU A 44 -4.70 -15.27 -2.02
C LEU A 44 -5.72 -16.38 -2.27
N ALA A 45 -6.88 -16.35 -1.61
CA ALA A 45 -7.95 -17.33 -1.84
C ALA A 45 -8.46 -17.29 -3.28
N PHE A 46 -8.79 -16.10 -3.80
CA PHE A 46 -9.25 -15.94 -5.18
C PHE A 46 -8.16 -16.29 -6.20
N PHE A 47 -6.91 -15.98 -5.89
CA PHE A 47 -5.77 -16.36 -6.69
C PHE A 47 -5.63 -17.88 -6.78
N LEU A 48 -5.61 -18.59 -5.65
CA LEU A 48 -5.46 -20.04 -5.61
C LEU A 48 -6.58 -20.74 -6.37
N VAL A 49 -7.84 -20.35 -6.15
CA VAL A 49 -8.98 -20.91 -6.89
C VAL A 49 -8.83 -20.68 -8.39
N GLY A 50 -8.50 -19.45 -8.79
CA GLY A 50 -8.30 -19.13 -10.21
C GLY A 50 -7.12 -19.86 -10.84
N PHE A 51 -6.04 -20.05 -10.08
CA PHE A 51 -4.80 -20.66 -10.56
C PHE A 51 -4.99 -22.16 -10.75
N THR A 52 -5.62 -22.82 -9.78
CA THR A 52 -5.99 -24.22 -9.86
C THR A 52 -6.89 -24.48 -11.07
N ILE A 53 -7.94 -23.68 -11.27
CA ILE A 53 -8.81 -23.78 -12.46
C ILE A 53 -7.98 -23.59 -13.76
N ALA A 54 -7.08 -22.61 -13.79
CA ALA A 54 -6.25 -22.36 -14.97
C ALA A 54 -5.31 -23.53 -15.30
N ILE A 55 -4.72 -24.18 -14.28
CA ILE A 55 -3.89 -25.38 -14.46
C ILE A 55 -4.73 -26.56 -14.98
N PHE A 56 -5.90 -26.80 -14.37
CA PHE A 56 -6.80 -27.88 -14.82
C PHE A 56 -7.27 -27.70 -16.27
N ILE A 57 -7.58 -26.48 -16.68
CA ILE A 57 -8.01 -26.18 -18.05
C ILE A 57 -6.83 -26.23 -19.05
N SER A 58 -5.61 -25.90 -18.60
CA SER A 58 -4.46 -25.80 -19.51
C SER A 58 -3.93 -27.15 -20.02
N GLY A 59 -4.37 -28.28 -19.46
CA GLY A 59 -4.06 -29.62 -19.98
C GLY A 59 -2.55 -29.82 -20.15
N ASP A 60 -2.09 -30.27 -21.32
CA ASP A 60 -0.67 -30.48 -21.64
C ASP A 60 0.05 -29.23 -22.19
N GLU A 61 -0.69 -28.17 -22.55
CA GLU A 61 -0.11 -26.93 -23.08
C GLU A 61 0.20 -25.89 -21.99
N GLN A 62 0.72 -26.34 -20.85
CA GLN A 62 0.72 -25.53 -19.62
C GLN A 62 1.56 -24.25 -19.69
N PHE A 63 2.50 -24.10 -20.65
CA PHE A 63 3.45 -22.97 -20.67
C PHE A 63 3.82 -22.42 -22.06
N GLN A 64 3.00 -22.67 -23.08
CA GLN A 64 3.32 -22.24 -24.45
C GLN A 64 3.07 -20.74 -24.70
N SER A 65 2.21 -20.09 -23.91
CA SER A 65 1.92 -18.65 -24.06
C SER A 65 2.65 -17.78 -23.05
N ALA A 66 2.96 -16.54 -23.45
CA ALA A 66 3.55 -15.53 -22.55
C ALA A 66 2.69 -15.28 -21.31
N HIS A 67 1.36 -15.28 -21.47
CA HIS A 67 0.40 -15.17 -20.36
C HIS A 67 0.60 -16.29 -19.32
N LYS A 68 0.73 -17.55 -19.76
CA LYS A 68 0.91 -18.69 -18.87
C LYS A 68 2.25 -18.61 -18.11
N ARG A 69 3.34 -18.24 -18.80
CA ARG A 69 4.68 -18.07 -18.19
C ARG A 69 4.71 -16.93 -17.17
N ILE A 70 4.18 -15.77 -17.53
CA ILE A 70 4.08 -14.61 -16.61
C ILE A 70 3.17 -14.96 -15.44
N GLY A 71 2.06 -15.65 -15.69
CA GLY A 71 1.15 -16.14 -14.65
C GLY A 71 1.83 -17.07 -13.64
N LEU A 72 2.72 -17.96 -14.08
CA LEU A 72 3.50 -18.82 -13.18
C LEU A 72 4.51 -18.02 -12.36
N VAL A 73 5.25 -17.09 -12.97
CA VAL A 73 6.18 -16.23 -12.24
C VAL A 73 5.44 -15.40 -11.20
N LEU A 74 4.29 -14.83 -11.58
CA LEU A 74 3.42 -14.08 -10.68
C LEU A 74 2.91 -14.96 -9.54
N ALA A 75 2.56 -16.22 -9.80
CA ALA A 75 2.16 -17.19 -8.78
C ALA A 75 3.25 -17.40 -7.73
N ILE A 76 4.46 -17.70 -8.17
CA ILE A 76 5.61 -17.94 -7.30
C ILE A 76 5.90 -16.69 -6.45
N LEU A 77 5.98 -15.52 -7.09
CA LEU A 77 6.23 -14.26 -6.40
C LEU A 77 5.14 -13.96 -5.37
N PHE A 78 3.86 -14.16 -5.73
CA PHE A 78 2.76 -13.86 -4.83
C PHE A 78 2.73 -14.77 -3.60
N LEU A 79 3.09 -16.05 -3.75
CA LEU A 79 3.26 -16.97 -2.61
C LEU A 79 4.45 -16.55 -1.72
N LEU A 80 5.59 -16.20 -2.32
CA LEU A 80 6.75 -15.69 -1.57
C LEU A 80 6.41 -14.40 -0.80
N GLN A 81 5.62 -13.50 -1.40
CA GLN A 81 5.13 -12.29 -0.75
C GLN A 81 4.22 -12.60 0.43
N ALA A 82 3.29 -13.56 0.28
CA ALA A 82 2.39 -13.98 1.34
C ALA A 82 3.16 -14.61 2.51
N MET A 83 4.14 -15.48 2.22
CA MET A 83 5.02 -16.06 3.23
C MET A 83 5.84 -14.99 3.95
N GLY A 84 6.49 -14.08 3.21
CA GLY A 84 7.26 -12.98 3.79
C GLY A 84 6.41 -12.05 4.66
N GLY A 85 5.18 -11.76 4.23
CA GLY A 85 4.20 -10.99 5.00
C GLY A 85 3.74 -11.70 6.27
N LEU A 86 3.58 -13.03 6.23
CA LEU A 86 3.24 -13.83 7.41
C LEU A 86 4.42 -13.88 8.40
N THR A 87 5.64 -14.09 7.94
CA THR A 87 6.83 -14.06 8.81
C THR A 87 6.97 -12.71 9.50
N MET A 88 6.76 -11.62 8.76
CA MET A 88 6.63 -10.26 9.30
C MET A 88 5.56 -10.15 10.39
N ALA A 89 4.36 -10.68 10.14
CA ALA A 89 3.26 -10.68 11.10
C ALA A 89 3.63 -11.38 12.42
N LEU A 90 4.26 -12.55 12.30
CA LEU A 90 4.65 -13.38 13.44
C LEU A 90 5.77 -12.73 14.27
N ILE A 91 6.80 -12.19 13.61
CA ILE A 91 7.89 -11.46 14.28
C ILE A 91 7.33 -10.24 15.01
N HIS A 92 6.42 -9.49 14.38
CA HIS A 92 5.81 -8.33 15.01
C HIS A 92 4.91 -8.67 16.20
N ASN A 93 4.20 -9.80 16.15
CA ASN A 93 3.41 -10.26 17.28
C ASN A 93 4.30 -10.69 18.46
N ARG A 94 5.50 -11.21 18.17
CA ARG A 94 6.46 -11.66 19.18
C ARG A 94 7.30 -10.53 19.77
N TYR A 95 7.69 -9.53 18.98
CA TYR A 95 8.60 -8.44 19.38
C TYR A 95 8.04 -7.06 18.98
N PRO A 96 7.05 -6.51 19.71
CA PRO A 96 6.32 -5.30 19.32
C PRO A 96 7.13 -3.98 19.40
N THR A 97 8.30 -4.00 20.05
CA THR A 97 9.20 -2.86 20.28
C THR A 97 10.29 -2.70 19.21
N GLN A 98 10.56 -3.74 18.39
CA GLN A 98 11.67 -3.77 17.41
C GLN A 98 11.25 -3.39 15.97
N ARG A 99 10.11 -2.70 15.79
CA ARG A 99 9.59 -2.30 14.47
C ARG A 99 10.56 -1.47 13.61
N ARG A 100 11.64 -0.94 14.19
CA ARG A 100 12.59 -0.06 13.50
C ARG A 100 13.82 -0.79 12.94
N ASP A 101 14.02 -2.07 13.28
CA ASP A 101 15.32 -2.73 13.14
C ASP A 101 15.39 -3.86 12.08
N HIS A 102 14.35 -4.06 11.26
CA HIS A 102 14.36 -5.10 10.21
C HIS A 102 14.27 -4.55 8.76
N PRO A 103 15.15 -3.62 8.35
CA PRO A 103 15.16 -3.08 6.98
C PRO A 103 15.39 -4.16 5.92
N PHE A 104 16.00 -5.29 6.30
CA PHE A 104 16.28 -6.42 5.41
C PHE A 104 15.04 -7.23 5.02
N ILE A 105 13.93 -7.12 5.76
CA ILE A 105 12.70 -7.86 5.45
C ILE A 105 11.62 -6.89 4.94
N ASP A 106 11.57 -5.66 5.47
CA ASP A 106 10.58 -4.64 5.04
C ASP A 106 10.79 -4.18 3.60
N ARG A 107 12.04 -3.91 3.21
CA ARG A 107 12.38 -3.43 1.86
C ARG A 107 12.04 -4.45 0.77
N PRO A 108 12.46 -5.73 0.86
CA PRO A 108 12.10 -6.71 -0.15
C PRO A 108 10.60 -6.97 -0.18
N HIS A 109 9.89 -7.01 0.95
CA HIS A 109 8.43 -7.16 0.96
C HIS A 109 7.73 -6.01 0.20
N TRP A 110 8.19 -4.77 0.38
CA TRP A 110 7.64 -3.64 -0.36
C TRP A 110 7.98 -3.67 -1.85
N LEU A 111 9.23 -3.97 -2.20
CA LEU A 111 9.68 -4.07 -3.60
C LEU A 111 8.96 -5.19 -4.35
N LEU A 112 8.87 -6.36 -3.73
CA LEU A 112 8.24 -7.55 -4.30
C LEU A 112 6.74 -7.32 -4.49
N GLY A 113 6.08 -6.66 -3.53
CA GLY A 113 4.68 -6.23 -3.67
C GLY A 113 4.43 -5.34 -4.89
N TRP A 114 5.33 -4.39 -5.19
CA TRP A 114 5.25 -3.57 -6.40
C TRP A 114 5.46 -4.37 -7.68
N THR A 115 6.43 -5.28 -7.69
CA THR A 115 6.69 -6.16 -8.82
C THR A 115 5.46 -7.03 -9.14
N ILE A 116 4.82 -7.62 -8.13
CA ILE A 116 3.58 -8.40 -8.28
C ILE A 116 2.46 -7.53 -8.87
N LEU A 117 2.30 -6.31 -8.37
CA LEU A 117 1.26 -5.39 -8.83
C LEU A 117 1.46 -5.03 -10.31
N LEU A 118 2.71 -4.76 -10.72
CA LEU A 118 3.07 -4.50 -12.11
C LEU A 118 2.83 -5.73 -13.01
N LEU A 119 3.34 -6.90 -12.60
CA LEU A 119 3.15 -8.14 -13.36
C LEU A 119 1.68 -8.53 -13.46
N GLY A 120 0.89 -8.34 -12.40
CA GLY A 120 -0.55 -8.57 -12.40
C GLY A 120 -1.28 -7.69 -13.42
N PHE A 121 -0.92 -6.40 -13.48
CA PHE A 121 -1.47 -5.48 -14.47
C PHE A 121 -1.11 -5.83 -15.90
N VAL A 122 0.11 -6.30 -16.16
CA VAL A 122 0.50 -6.78 -17.49
C VAL A 122 -0.21 -8.10 -17.83
N ASN A 123 -0.38 -8.99 -16.84
CA ASN A 123 -0.92 -10.31 -17.09
C ASN A 123 -2.43 -10.34 -17.38
N ILE A 124 -3.20 -9.37 -16.87
CA ILE A 124 -4.65 -9.25 -17.10
C ILE A 124 -4.97 -9.03 -18.60
N PRO A 125 -4.44 -8.00 -19.29
CA PRO A 125 -4.64 -7.81 -20.73
C PRO A 125 -4.13 -8.99 -21.56
N LEU A 126 -3.00 -9.58 -21.19
CA LEU A 126 -2.44 -10.73 -21.88
C LEU A 126 -3.36 -11.96 -21.82
N GLY A 127 -4.09 -12.14 -20.71
CA GLY A 127 -5.08 -13.21 -20.58
C GLY A 127 -6.37 -12.94 -21.36
N LEU A 128 -6.73 -11.67 -21.57
CA LEU A 128 -7.88 -11.28 -22.37
C LEU A 128 -7.62 -11.38 -23.88
N TYR A 129 -6.36 -11.18 -24.31
CA TYR A 129 -5.97 -11.15 -25.72
C TYR A 129 -5.53 -12.52 -26.30
N ILE A 130 -5.77 -13.65 -25.61
CA ILE A 130 -5.35 -14.97 -26.12
C ILE A 130 -6.08 -15.29 -27.45
N PRO A 131 -5.38 -15.30 -28.60
CA PRO A 131 -6.03 -15.56 -29.88
C PRO A 131 -6.40 -17.05 -29.98
N GLY A 132 -7.67 -17.36 -30.25
CA GLY A 132 -8.14 -18.73 -30.49
C GLY A 132 -8.63 -19.51 -29.26
N GLY A 133 -8.73 -18.89 -28.08
CA GLY A 133 -9.30 -19.54 -26.88
C GLY A 133 -10.82 -19.65 -26.96
N THR A 134 -11.34 -20.87 -27.06
CA THR A 134 -12.76 -21.22 -26.96
C THR A 134 -13.29 -21.01 -25.55
N THR A 135 -13.49 -19.77 -25.12
CA THR A 135 -14.19 -19.49 -23.86
C THR A 135 -15.70 -19.41 -24.08
N HIS A 136 -16.33 -20.59 -24.08
CA HIS A 136 -17.75 -20.73 -23.84
C HIS A 136 -18.11 -20.09 -22.49
N GLY A 137 -18.95 -19.06 -22.54
CA GLY A 137 -19.55 -18.42 -21.37
C GLY A 137 -18.87 -17.11 -20.98
N PHE A 138 -19.38 -16.00 -21.52
CA PHE A 138 -19.15 -14.61 -21.08
C PHE A 138 -17.89 -13.86 -21.59
N GLN A 139 -17.00 -14.49 -22.36
CA GLN A 139 -15.76 -13.84 -22.81
C GLN A 139 -15.73 -13.52 -24.31
N SER A 140 -15.16 -12.34 -24.62
CA SER A 140 -14.90 -11.75 -25.95
C SER A 140 -15.89 -10.72 -26.49
N SER A 141 -16.59 -9.97 -25.63
CA SER A 141 -17.12 -8.67 -26.06
C SER A 141 -16.02 -7.60 -25.92
N LYS A 142 -15.93 -6.69 -26.91
CA LYS A 142 -15.09 -5.48 -26.83
C LYS A 142 -15.37 -4.71 -25.54
N THR A 143 -16.60 -4.77 -25.04
CA THR A 143 -17.05 -4.19 -23.79
C THR A 143 -16.25 -4.64 -22.57
N VAL A 144 -16.01 -5.95 -22.39
CA VAL A 144 -15.24 -6.45 -21.23
C VAL A 144 -13.78 -5.95 -21.27
N HIS A 145 -13.20 -5.86 -22.47
CA HIS A 145 -11.86 -5.30 -22.66
C HIS A 145 -11.83 -3.82 -22.29
N VAL A 146 -12.75 -3.02 -22.82
CA VAL A 146 -12.85 -1.59 -22.52
C VAL A 146 -13.04 -1.37 -21.01
N LEU A 147 -13.93 -2.11 -20.37
CA LEU A 147 -14.16 -2.00 -18.93
C LEU A 147 -12.91 -2.36 -18.12
N ALA A 148 -12.19 -3.42 -18.50
CA ALA A 148 -10.93 -3.79 -17.86
C ALA A 148 -9.87 -2.70 -18.01
N PHE A 149 -9.69 -2.13 -19.20
CA PHE A 149 -8.73 -1.05 -19.43
C PHE A 149 -9.09 0.24 -18.72
N VAL A 150 -10.38 0.61 -18.70
CA VAL A 150 -10.87 1.77 -17.93
C VAL A 150 -10.58 1.58 -16.43
N TRP A 151 -10.89 0.40 -15.88
CA TRP A 151 -10.60 0.07 -14.49
C TRP A 151 -9.09 0.13 -14.16
N LEU A 152 -8.26 -0.45 -15.01
CA LEU A 152 -6.80 -0.38 -14.88
C LEU A 152 -6.28 1.06 -14.94
N GLY A 153 -6.83 1.88 -15.84
CA GLY A 153 -6.52 3.30 -15.94
C GLY A 153 -6.86 4.06 -14.65
N LEU A 154 -8.05 3.83 -14.09
CA LEU A 154 -8.48 4.43 -12.82
C LEU A 154 -7.55 4.04 -11.67
N LEU A 155 -7.11 2.78 -11.61
CA LEU A 155 -6.15 2.33 -10.59
C LEU A 155 -4.80 3.00 -10.73
N CYS A 156 -4.27 3.11 -11.96
CA CYS A 156 -3.03 3.82 -12.22
C CYS A 156 -3.12 5.29 -11.80
N ILE A 157 -4.24 5.96 -12.09
CA ILE A 157 -4.50 7.33 -11.65
C ILE A 157 -4.54 7.40 -10.12
N GLY A 158 -5.28 6.50 -9.45
CA GLY A 158 -5.34 6.45 -7.99
C GLY A 158 -3.97 6.29 -7.34
N ILE A 159 -3.14 5.38 -7.87
CA ILE A 159 -1.76 5.19 -7.42
C ILE A 159 -0.92 6.45 -7.67
N ALA A 160 -0.99 7.04 -8.87
CA ALA A 160 -0.25 8.25 -9.21
C ALA A 160 -0.63 9.45 -8.33
N VAL A 161 -1.92 9.64 -8.05
CA VAL A 161 -2.43 10.67 -7.14
C VAL A 161 -1.89 10.43 -5.73
N THR A 162 -1.92 9.19 -5.22
CA THR A 162 -1.42 8.91 -3.86
C THR A 162 0.09 9.15 -3.72
N GLU A 163 0.89 8.80 -4.74
CA GLU A 163 2.33 9.08 -4.81
C GLU A 163 2.62 10.58 -5.01
N GLY A 164 1.83 11.27 -5.84
CA GLY A 164 1.92 12.72 -6.02
C GLY A 164 1.64 13.49 -4.74
N MET A 165 0.55 13.14 -4.04
CA MET A 165 0.22 13.70 -2.72
C MET A 165 1.29 13.38 -1.68
N TYR A 166 1.89 12.17 -1.72
CA TYR A 166 2.99 11.82 -0.84
C TYR A 166 4.18 12.76 -1.03
N ARG A 167 4.63 12.92 -2.29
CA ARG A 167 5.77 13.79 -2.64
C ARG A 167 5.48 15.26 -2.35
N TRP A 168 4.25 15.72 -2.57
CA TRP A 168 3.85 17.10 -2.27
C TRP A 168 3.89 17.38 -0.75
N SER A 169 3.35 16.48 0.07
CA SER A 169 3.38 16.61 1.53
C SER A 169 4.81 16.60 2.09
N SER A 170 5.68 15.71 1.59
CA SER A 170 7.08 15.66 2.04
C SER A 170 7.89 16.91 1.66
N ARG A 171 7.49 17.64 0.60
CA ARG A 171 8.14 18.89 0.19
C ARG A 171 7.71 20.10 0.99
N HIS A 172 6.49 20.10 1.54
CA HIS A 172 5.91 21.26 2.24
C HIS A 172 6.09 21.23 3.76
N GLY A 173 6.96 20.36 4.28
CA GLY A 173 7.46 20.42 5.67
C GLY A 173 6.40 20.27 6.78
N ASN A 174 5.15 19.95 6.46
CA ASN A 174 4.09 19.78 7.43
C ASN A 174 4.14 18.35 8.01
N ASP A 175 5.26 18.00 8.63
CA ASP A 175 5.50 16.71 9.29
C ASP A 175 4.88 16.66 10.69
N ASN A 176 4.11 17.70 11.09
CA ASN A 176 3.46 17.81 12.40
C ASN A 176 2.54 16.62 12.72
N TRP A 177 2.04 15.92 11.70
CA TRP A 177 1.24 14.70 11.88
C TRP A 177 2.08 13.46 12.29
N ARG A 178 3.41 13.46 12.08
CA ARG A 178 4.30 12.36 12.49
C ARG A 178 4.63 12.37 13.98
N ASN A 179 4.61 13.56 14.60
CA ASN A 179 4.86 13.71 16.02
C ASN A 179 3.99 14.85 16.59
N PRO A 180 2.67 14.62 16.79
CA PRO A 180 1.78 15.64 17.34
C PRO A 180 2.23 16.07 18.75
N ALA A 181 2.88 15.19 19.51
CA ALA A 181 3.48 15.53 20.80
C ALA A 181 4.68 16.48 20.68
N GLY A 182 5.54 16.28 19.68
CA GLY A 182 6.64 17.19 19.37
C GLY A 182 6.17 18.54 18.83
N ALA A 183 5.09 18.55 18.04
CA ALA A 183 4.47 19.78 17.55
C ALA A 183 3.81 20.58 18.68
N ALA A 184 3.15 19.89 19.63
CA ALA A 184 2.60 20.51 20.83
C ALA A 184 3.70 21.07 21.76
N ALA A 185 4.78 20.32 21.96
CA ALA A 185 5.92 20.76 22.77
C ALA A 185 6.62 21.99 22.15
N LEU A 186 6.77 22.03 20.83
CA LEU A 186 7.31 23.19 20.11
C LEU A 186 6.37 24.41 20.20
N GLN A 187 5.06 24.21 20.23
CA GLN A 187 4.10 25.29 20.46
C GLN A 187 4.16 25.81 21.90
N GLU A 188 4.33 24.93 22.88
CA GLU A 188 4.48 25.26 24.30
C GLU A 188 5.81 26.00 24.58
N GLU A 189 6.90 25.62 23.92
CA GLU A 189 8.18 26.33 23.97
C GLU A 189 8.08 27.73 23.33
N LYS A 190 7.33 27.85 22.22
CA LYS A 190 7.13 29.14 21.55
C LYS A 190 6.28 30.11 22.38
N SER A 191 5.26 29.61 23.07
CA SER A 191 4.40 30.43 23.93
C SER A 191 5.10 30.85 25.22
N THR A 192 5.94 29.99 25.80
CA THR A 192 6.78 30.34 26.97
C THR A 192 7.84 31.38 26.63
N ASN A 193 8.50 31.27 25.46
CA ASN A 193 9.45 32.30 25.00
C ASN A 193 8.79 33.61 24.59
N ALA A 194 7.55 33.61 24.08
CA ALA A 194 6.83 34.85 23.80
C ALA A 194 6.48 35.63 25.09
N ASN A 195 6.18 34.91 26.17
CA ASN A 195 5.86 35.52 27.47
C ASN A 195 7.09 36.05 28.23
N SER A 196 8.29 35.50 28.00
CA SER A 196 9.52 35.99 28.65
C SER A 196 10.02 37.33 28.08
N VAL A 197 9.72 37.63 26.81
CA VAL A 197 10.11 38.89 26.15
C VAL A 197 9.19 40.06 26.55
N GLY A 198 7.97 39.79 27.02
CA GLY A 198 7.00 40.82 27.41
C GLY A 198 7.23 41.47 28.79
N ASN A 199 8.06 40.89 29.66
CA ASN A 199 8.14 41.29 31.08
C ASN A 199 9.40 42.13 31.44
N GLY A 200 10.17 42.58 30.45
CA GLY A 200 11.48 43.23 30.65
C GLY A 200 11.51 44.77 30.70
N ARG A 201 10.36 45.46 30.70
CA ARG A 201 10.31 46.94 30.63
C ARG A 201 9.38 47.55 31.69
N SER A 202 9.72 47.45 32.98
CA SER A 202 9.28 48.44 33.99
C SER A 202 10.05 48.31 35.31
N ARG A 203 11.32 48.72 35.36
CA ARG A 203 11.96 49.06 36.63
C ARG A 203 13.23 49.85 36.41
N THR A 204 13.14 51.17 36.53
CA THR A 204 14.08 52.05 37.25
C THR A 204 13.69 53.52 37.07
N SER A 205 13.11 54.13 38.11
CA SER A 205 13.27 55.55 38.42
C SER A 205 12.86 55.77 39.88
N GLY A 206 13.76 55.40 40.80
CA GLY A 206 13.70 55.81 42.20
C GLY A 206 14.58 57.04 42.36
N HIS A 207 13.97 58.21 42.47
CA HIS A 207 14.60 59.47 42.80
C HIS A 207 14.77 59.52 44.33
N VAL A 208 16.01 59.55 44.82
CA VAL A 208 16.34 59.89 46.20
C VAL A 208 16.55 61.40 46.22
N VAL A 209 15.84 62.09 47.11
CA VAL A 209 16.06 63.50 47.44
C VAL A 209 16.38 63.53 48.94
N GLU A 210 17.58 64.02 49.25
CA GLU A 210 17.99 64.48 50.58
C GLU A 210 17.34 65.84 50.90
#